data_AF-A0A1T4XLR3-F1
#
_entry.id   AF-A0A1T4XLR3-F1
#
_cell.length_a   1.000
_cell.length_b   1.000
_cell.length_c   1.000
_cell.angle_alpha   90.00
_cell.angle_beta   90.00
_cell.angle_gamma   90.00
#
_symmetry.space_group_name_H-M   'P 1'
#
loop_
_entity.id
_entity.type
_entity.pdbx_description
1 polymer ?
#
loop_
_entity_poly.entity_id
_entity_poly.type
_entity_poly.pdbx_seq_one_letter_code
_entity_poly.pdbx_strand_id
1 'polypeptide(L)'
;MLVGLIPVFFVVPLWMAGGSRVFSGSRCSRDSWAALSCIGWAGMKFWLAVEIYKTFRLCQLALPEATSAWSVGVGMLSFGLAFGLSVSGASDFFVALSWGTGRSLPSLLDRPFGAAGWADFWQRWGTRAEVGQQGMALSVGWIRCTWFLLSVGLWAGFHSVMGVWLIVQSMFLMLDLWLGRSAFWQHRIPQGIKVVIVMLTFVLGLPLLYSEGLKVAWSQWQTLFLPPADNLYSLMLEARLSTSRVCWLLSLGGALMLLPSPEWFGNRSVRSRIGIKIVGGGLCGVGVIATLPLLPMIPDSFQEMGKHVLGRLYSDGNSEVYIGAQGWLYPQKELDRFVQRPTQVRQTETLLKLLPKLQAQGVHLLVLPVPDKIMLQPEFVLPASYRGPIYPPGYHAALHSLKEAGVDVLDLTSKLWLSRQRRPLHFRQDSHWRWEAMKEMVVQLARHIREHYPQVIKDQTPLVDAFFIERHAIGDLAQSLRPSTPDSWWVPETTHLVSLSGLTDAEPSPVVVCGEELIRVYDDSQLSFPPETSDSFAGFPIQLAALLGRAVLTADIDKLFRTSMPSFDGKLVICVIQAGDL
;
A
#
# COMPACT_ATOMS: atom_id res chain seq x y z
N MET A 1 -6.96 -13.17 0.43
CA MET A 1 -8.13 -12.37 0.88
C MET A 1 -9.27 -13.25 1.41
N LEU A 2 -9.67 -14.31 0.70
CA LEU A 2 -10.71 -15.26 1.15
C LEU A 2 -10.47 -15.90 2.54
N VAL A 3 -9.22 -16.17 2.93
CA VAL A 3 -8.88 -16.78 4.24
C VAL A 3 -9.20 -15.86 5.43
N GLY A 4 -9.12 -14.54 5.26
CA GLY A 4 -9.43 -13.58 6.34
C GLY A 4 -10.92 -13.40 6.63
N LEU A 5 -11.80 -13.83 5.72
CA LEU A 5 -13.25 -13.71 5.85
C LEU A 5 -13.87 -14.89 6.63
N ILE A 6 -13.18 -16.02 6.72
CA ILE A 6 -13.67 -17.26 7.33
C ILE A 6 -14.10 -17.06 8.81
N PRO A 7 -13.36 -16.35 9.68
CA PRO A 7 -13.80 -16.18 11.06
C PRO A 7 -15.12 -15.39 11.16
N VAL A 8 -15.30 -14.38 10.32
CA VAL A 8 -16.45 -13.45 10.42
C VAL A 8 -17.74 -14.12 9.94
N PHE A 9 -17.68 -14.85 8.83
CA PHE A 9 -18.85 -15.54 8.26
C PHE A 9 -19.41 -16.65 9.16
N PHE A 10 -18.59 -17.26 10.01
CA PHE A 10 -19.04 -18.32 10.91
C PHE A 10 -19.38 -17.81 12.32
N VAL A 11 -18.63 -16.84 12.85
CA VAL A 11 -18.78 -16.39 14.25
C VAL A 11 -20.06 -15.57 14.46
N VAL A 12 -20.42 -14.68 13.53
CA VAL A 12 -21.60 -13.81 13.69
C VAL A 12 -22.90 -14.61 13.62
N PRO A 13 -23.11 -15.53 12.65
CA PRO A 13 -24.31 -16.36 12.62
C PRO A 13 -24.39 -17.36 13.78
N LEU A 14 -23.27 -17.95 14.23
CA LEU A 14 -23.28 -18.84 15.41
C LEU A 14 -23.63 -18.09 16.70
N TRP A 15 -23.17 -16.84 16.83
CA TRP A 15 -23.53 -15.97 17.96
C TRP A 15 -25.02 -15.59 17.93
N MET A 16 -25.56 -15.26 16.75
CA MET A 16 -26.99 -14.92 16.61
C MET A 16 -27.93 -16.14 16.69
N ALA A 17 -27.52 -17.30 16.18
CA ALA A 17 -28.36 -18.51 16.16
C ALA A 17 -28.36 -19.29 17.50
N GLY A 18 -27.35 -19.10 18.36
CA GLY A 18 -27.12 -19.93 19.56
C GLY A 18 -27.70 -19.41 20.88
N GLY A 19 -28.39 -18.27 20.90
CA GLY A 19 -28.62 -17.43 22.08
C GLY A 19 -29.45 -17.98 23.25
N SER A 20 -30.03 -19.19 23.21
CA SER A 20 -30.85 -19.65 24.36
C SER A 20 -30.90 -21.14 24.68
N ARG A 21 -30.56 -22.07 23.76
CA ARG A 21 -30.75 -23.52 24.02
C ARG A 21 -29.49 -24.35 24.15
N VAL A 22 -28.33 -23.89 23.68
CA VAL A 22 -27.09 -24.69 23.68
C VAL A 22 -26.30 -24.57 25.00
N PHE A 23 -26.58 -23.56 25.83
CA PHE A 23 -25.73 -23.21 26.98
C PHE A 23 -26.33 -23.48 28.38
N SER A 24 -27.43 -24.22 28.52
CA SER A 24 -28.14 -24.37 29.80
C SER A 24 -27.54 -25.38 30.80
N GLY A 25 -26.43 -26.06 30.47
CA GLY A 25 -25.74 -26.98 31.39
C GLY A 25 -24.60 -26.31 32.17
N SER A 26 -24.48 -26.54 33.48
CA SER A 26 -23.46 -25.90 34.34
C SER A 26 -22.00 -26.17 33.93
N ARG A 27 -21.70 -27.32 33.29
CA ARG A 27 -20.39 -27.59 32.65
C ARG A 27 -20.19 -26.82 31.33
N CYS A 28 -21.28 -26.51 30.61
CA CYS A 28 -21.23 -25.86 29.31
C CYS A 28 -20.69 -24.42 29.40
N SER A 29 -21.00 -23.69 30.48
CA SER A 29 -20.57 -22.29 30.65
C SER A 29 -19.04 -22.09 30.66
N ARG A 30 -18.25 -23.09 31.06
CA ARG A 30 -16.79 -22.97 31.17
C ARG A 30 -16.10 -23.05 29.80
N ASP A 31 -16.56 -23.95 28.95
CA ASP A 31 -15.96 -24.21 27.64
C ASP A 31 -16.36 -23.13 26.63
N SER A 32 -17.51 -22.48 26.81
CA SER A 32 -17.96 -21.38 25.94
C SER A 32 -17.04 -20.16 26.01
N TRP A 33 -16.61 -19.76 27.21
CA TRP A 33 -15.70 -18.62 27.36
C TRP A 33 -14.31 -18.89 26.82
N ALA A 34 -13.83 -20.13 26.96
CA ALA A 34 -12.57 -20.55 26.36
C ALA A 34 -12.66 -20.48 24.83
N ALA A 35 -13.73 -21.02 24.25
CA ALA A 35 -13.97 -20.99 22.81
C ALA A 35 -14.04 -19.56 22.27
N LEU A 36 -14.80 -18.67 22.93
CA LEU A 36 -14.87 -17.25 22.55
C LEU A 36 -13.51 -16.56 22.61
N SER A 37 -12.70 -16.86 23.63
CA SER A 37 -11.35 -16.31 23.75
C SER A 37 -10.45 -16.80 22.60
N CYS A 38 -10.49 -18.09 22.27
CA CYS A 38 -9.74 -18.66 21.13
C CYS A 38 -10.16 -18.02 19.80
N ILE A 39 -11.46 -17.78 19.59
CA ILE A 39 -11.97 -17.07 18.41
C ILE A 39 -11.40 -15.65 18.34
N GLY A 40 -11.34 -14.94 19.47
CA GLY A 40 -10.71 -13.62 19.56
C GLY A 40 -9.26 -13.60 19.16
N TRP A 41 -8.49 -14.56 19.72
CA TRP A 41 -7.09 -14.74 19.38
C TRP A 41 -6.89 -15.06 17.90
N ALA A 42 -7.72 -15.94 17.35
CA ALA A 42 -7.72 -16.26 15.92
C ALA A 42 -7.98 -15.00 15.08
N GLY A 43 -9.03 -14.23 15.40
CA GLY A 43 -9.37 -12.99 14.71
C GLY A 43 -8.23 -11.96 14.73
N MET A 44 -7.61 -11.74 15.90
CA MET A 44 -6.45 -10.87 16.05
C MET A 44 -5.26 -11.33 15.19
N LYS A 45 -4.94 -12.63 15.20
CA LYS A 45 -3.85 -13.20 14.38
C LYS A 45 -4.11 -13.02 12.89
N PHE A 46 -5.34 -13.26 12.42
CA PHE A 46 -5.70 -13.06 11.02
C PHE A 46 -5.62 -11.59 10.60
N TRP A 47 -6.12 -10.68 11.43
CA TRP A 47 -6.01 -9.25 11.17
C TRP A 47 -4.54 -8.82 11.04
N LEU A 48 -3.72 -9.23 12.01
CA LEU A 48 -2.29 -8.90 12.01
C LEU A 48 -1.57 -9.54 10.81
N ALA A 49 -1.94 -10.77 10.44
CA ALA A 49 -1.41 -11.43 9.25
C ALA A 49 -1.70 -10.64 7.97
N VAL A 50 -2.92 -10.10 7.82
CA VAL A 50 -3.30 -9.28 6.67
C VAL A 50 -2.48 -7.99 6.61
N GLU A 51 -2.29 -7.31 7.74
CA GLU A 51 -1.51 -6.08 7.79
C GLU A 51 -0.02 -6.32 7.52
N ILE A 52 0.57 -7.35 8.13
CA ILE A 52 1.96 -7.75 7.84
C ILE A 52 2.13 -8.19 6.39
N TYR A 53 1.13 -8.86 5.80
CA TYR A 53 1.16 -9.26 4.40
C TYR A 53 1.19 -8.07 3.44
N LYS A 54 0.58 -6.93 3.78
CA LYS A 54 0.70 -5.69 3.00
C LYS A 54 2.15 -5.20 2.96
N THR A 55 2.88 -5.28 4.08
CA THR A 55 4.33 -4.97 4.13
C THR A 55 5.14 -5.92 3.25
N PHE A 56 4.82 -7.23 3.29
CA PHE A 56 5.45 -8.20 2.39
C PHE A 56 5.18 -7.85 0.91
N ARG A 57 3.93 -7.51 0.56
CA ARG A 57 3.57 -7.12 -0.81
C ARG A 57 4.29 -5.87 -1.28
N LEU A 58 4.47 -4.88 -0.40
CA LEU A 58 5.27 -3.70 -0.69
C LEU A 58 6.72 -4.07 -1.05
N CYS A 59 7.33 -5.00 -0.29
CA CYS A 59 8.69 -5.48 -0.58
C CYS A 59 8.74 -6.31 -1.87
N GLN A 60 7.72 -7.13 -2.15
CA GLN A 60 7.64 -7.96 -3.36
C GLN A 60 7.49 -7.12 -4.63
N LEU A 61 6.70 -6.05 -4.56
CA LEU A 61 6.48 -5.13 -5.67
C LEU A 61 7.61 -4.12 -5.84
N ALA A 62 8.63 -4.12 -4.97
CA ALA A 62 9.72 -3.17 -5.04
C ALA A 62 10.44 -3.19 -6.40
N LEU A 63 10.80 -2.01 -6.88
CA LEU A 63 11.69 -1.85 -8.02
C LEU A 63 13.07 -2.42 -7.69
N PRO A 64 13.79 -3.00 -8.67
CA PRO A 64 15.16 -3.45 -8.45
C PRO A 64 16.06 -2.38 -7.81
N GLU A 65 15.91 -1.12 -8.24
CA GLU A 65 16.65 0.04 -7.74
C GLU A 65 16.26 0.41 -6.30
N ALA A 66 14.99 0.19 -5.92
CA ALA A 66 14.49 0.43 -4.58
C ALA A 66 14.83 -0.71 -3.60
N THR A 67 15.24 -1.87 -4.10
CA THR A 67 15.46 -3.06 -3.26
C THR A 67 16.78 -2.94 -2.50
N SER A 68 16.73 -3.06 -1.17
CA SER A 68 17.90 -3.03 -0.29
C SER A 68 17.97 -4.26 0.61
N ALA A 69 19.09 -4.46 1.31
CA ALA A 69 19.22 -5.53 2.31
C ALA A 69 18.10 -5.45 3.37
N TRP A 70 17.76 -4.23 3.80
CA TRP A 70 16.67 -4.00 4.74
C TRP A 70 15.32 -4.40 4.16
N SER A 71 14.99 -3.96 2.94
CA SER A 71 13.70 -4.27 2.33
C SER A 71 13.52 -5.77 2.08
N VAL A 72 14.59 -6.47 1.70
CA VAL A 72 14.58 -7.93 1.56
C VAL A 72 14.40 -8.60 2.92
N GLY A 73 15.14 -8.20 3.94
CA GLY A 73 15.03 -8.76 5.30
C GLY A 73 13.62 -8.56 5.89
N VAL A 74 13.07 -7.36 5.77
CA VAL A 74 11.68 -7.06 6.17
C VAL A 74 10.70 -7.91 5.36
N GLY A 75 10.87 -8.04 4.05
CA GLY A 75 10.05 -8.89 3.20
C GLY A 75 10.02 -10.36 3.67
N MET A 76 11.19 -10.95 3.95
CA MET A 76 11.29 -12.32 4.48
C MET A 76 10.56 -12.46 5.83
N LEU A 77 10.82 -11.55 6.77
CA LEU A 77 10.19 -11.57 8.09
C LEU A 77 8.67 -11.40 7.99
N SER A 78 8.21 -10.44 7.19
CA SER A 78 6.78 -10.20 6.95
C SER A 78 6.09 -11.44 6.36
N PHE A 79 6.70 -12.08 5.36
CA PHE A 79 6.15 -13.32 4.78
C PHE A 79 6.01 -14.43 5.83
N GLY A 80 7.10 -14.70 6.56
CA GLY A 80 7.13 -15.76 7.57
C GLY A 80 6.12 -15.53 8.70
N LEU A 81 6.03 -14.29 9.20
CA LEU A 81 5.06 -13.91 10.23
C LEU A 81 3.62 -13.95 9.73
N ALA A 82 3.33 -13.39 8.55
CA ALA A 82 1.98 -13.40 7.99
C ALA A 82 1.47 -14.84 7.78
N PHE A 83 2.32 -15.71 7.23
CA PHE A 83 2.00 -17.12 7.05
C PHE A 83 1.80 -17.83 8.40
N GLY A 84 2.75 -17.68 9.32
CA GLY A 84 2.67 -18.29 10.65
C GLY A 84 1.41 -17.86 11.42
N LEU A 85 1.09 -16.57 11.41
CA LEU A 85 -0.12 -16.01 12.04
C LEU A 85 -1.39 -16.55 11.40
N SER A 86 -1.41 -16.71 10.07
CA SER A 86 -2.55 -17.28 9.37
C SER A 86 -2.81 -18.73 9.76
N VAL A 87 -1.77 -19.58 9.76
CA VAL A 87 -1.90 -20.99 10.17
C VAL A 87 -2.25 -21.10 11.65
N SER A 88 -1.65 -20.28 12.51
CA SER A 88 -1.92 -20.29 13.95
C SER A 88 -3.32 -19.78 14.28
N GLY A 89 -3.79 -18.74 13.60
CA GLY A 89 -5.16 -18.25 13.72
C GLY A 89 -6.17 -19.30 13.27
N ALA A 90 -5.91 -19.99 12.15
CA ALA A 90 -6.75 -21.09 11.69
C ALA A 90 -6.81 -22.24 12.70
N SER A 91 -5.66 -22.61 13.26
CA SER A 91 -5.56 -23.61 14.32
C SER A 91 -6.44 -23.25 15.54
N ASP A 92 -6.27 -22.04 16.08
CA ASP A 92 -7.03 -21.57 17.24
C ASP A 92 -8.55 -21.56 16.96
N PHE A 93 -8.93 -21.18 15.74
CA PHE A 93 -10.32 -21.18 15.29
C PHE A 93 -10.90 -22.59 15.26
N PHE A 94 -10.20 -23.57 14.68
CA PHE A 94 -10.67 -24.95 14.63
C PHE A 94 -10.71 -25.62 16.01
N VAL A 95 -9.74 -25.33 16.89
CA VAL A 95 -9.78 -25.75 18.29
C VAL A 95 -11.03 -25.22 18.98
N ALA A 96 -11.33 -23.93 18.82
CA ALA A 96 -12.53 -23.30 19.39
C ALA A 96 -13.82 -23.94 18.88
N LEU A 97 -13.91 -24.20 17.57
CA LEU A 97 -15.06 -24.85 16.95
C LEU A 97 -15.25 -26.27 17.47
N SER A 98 -14.16 -27.01 17.68
CA SER A 98 -14.20 -28.37 18.21
C SER A 98 -14.84 -28.42 19.60
N TRP A 99 -14.51 -27.46 20.47
CA TRP A 99 -15.09 -27.36 21.81
C TRP A 99 -16.61 -27.14 21.75
N GLY A 100 -17.10 -26.38 20.77
CA GLY A 100 -18.53 -26.21 20.53
C GLY A 100 -19.25 -27.52 20.17
N THR A 101 -18.52 -28.49 19.59
CA THR A 101 -19.04 -29.83 19.25
C THR A 101 -18.77 -30.88 20.33
N GLY A 102 -18.22 -30.49 21.49
CA GLY A 102 -17.81 -31.42 22.55
C GLY A 102 -16.58 -32.27 22.21
N ARG A 103 -15.85 -31.93 21.13
CA ARG A 103 -14.59 -32.57 20.75
C ARG A 103 -13.42 -31.68 21.19
N SER A 104 -12.26 -32.27 21.42
CA SER A 104 -11.01 -31.53 21.64
C SER A 104 -10.05 -31.85 20.52
N LEU A 105 -10.01 -30.99 19.50
CA LEU A 105 -8.96 -31.06 18.50
C LEU A 105 -7.67 -30.49 19.10
N PRO A 106 -6.51 -31.15 18.92
CA PRO A 106 -5.23 -30.57 19.28
C PRO A 106 -4.87 -29.39 18.36
N SER A 107 -4.19 -28.39 18.90
CA SER A 107 -3.60 -27.31 18.09
C SER A 107 -2.67 -27.86 17.00
N LEU A 108 -2.76 -27.27 15.81
CA LEU A 108 -1.85 -27.52 14.68
C LEU A 108 -0.46 -26.91 14.90
N LEU A 109 -0.33 -25.92 15.79
CA LEU A 109 0.94 -25.24 16.07
C LEU A 109 1.22 -25.15 17.58
N ASP A 110 2.44 -25.53 17.99
CA ASP A 110 2.96 -25.35 19.35
C ASP A 110 4.32 -24.64 19.35
N ARG A 111 4.30 -23.31 19.26
CA ARG A 111 5.49 -22.44 19.37
C ARG A 111 6.66 -22.94 18.51
N PRO A 112 6.47 -23.07 17.18
CA PRO A 112 7.49 -23.66 16.31
C PRO A 112 8.83 -22.91 16.38
N PHE A 113 8.80 -21.59 16.54
CA PHE A 113 10.00 -20.75 16.66
C PHE A 113 10.69 -20.83 18.02
N GLY A 114 10.19 -21.64 18.97
CA GLY A 114 10.89 -21.98 20.21
C GLY A 114 11.69 -23.28 20.11
N ALA A 115 11.79 -23.88 18.92
CA ALA A 115 12.43 -25.17 18.72
C ALA A 115 13.96 -25.08 18.80
N ALA A 116 14.58 -26.05 19.50
CA ALA A 116 16.04 -26.13 19.64
C ALA A 116 16.71 -27.02 18.56
N GLY A 117 15.94 -27.51 17.60
CA GLY A 117 16.40 -28.36 16.50
C GLY A 117 15.32 -28.45 15.41
N TRP A 118 15.68 -28.93 14.23
CA TRP A 118 14.78 -29.03 13.09
C TRP A 118 13.71 -30.11 13.25
N ALA A 119 14.05 -31.22 13.90
CA ALA A 119 13.08 -32.25 14.25
C ALA A 119 12.03 -31.70 15.23
N ASP A 120 12.46 -30.96 16.27
CA ASP A 120 11.57 -30.28 17.22
C ASP A 120 10.72 -29.21 16.51
N PHE A 121 11.31 -28.44 15.59
CA PHE A 121 10.61 -27.43 14.80
C PHE A 121 9.45 -28.06 14.01
N TRP A 122 9.71 -29.11 13.24
CA TRP A 122 8.67 -29.79 12.46
C TRP A 122 7.67 -30.56 13.34
N GLN A 123 8.08 -31.06 14.50
CA GLN A 123 7.15 -31.65 15.49
C GLN A 123 6.18 -30.62 16.08
N ARG A 124 6.56 -29.35 16.11
CA ARG A 124 5.70 -28.24 16.54
C ARG A 124 4.81 -27.70 15.41
N TRP A 125 5.10 -28.05 14.16
CA TRP A 125 4.27 -27.83 12.97
C TRP A 125 3.37 -29.05 12.70
N GLY A 126 2.33 -29.22 13.52
CA GLY A 126 1.33 -30.27 13.39
C GLY A 126 0.79 -30.72 14.74
N THR A 127 -0.28 -31.50 14.73
CA THR A 127 -0.87 -32.01 15.96
C THR A 127 0.12 -32.89 16.71
N ARG A 128 0.20 -32.73 18.04
CA ARG A 128 0.97 -33.60 18.94
C ARG A 128 0.25 -34.95 19.11
N ALA A 129 -0.15 -35.59 18.01
CA ALA A 129 -0.56 -36.98 18.09
C ALA A 129 0.63 -37.76 18.68
N GLU A 130 0.36 -38.60 19.67
CA GLU A 130 1.31 -39.51 20.31
C GLU A 130 1.85 -40.49 19.26
N VAL A 131 2.72 -40.02 18.37
CA VAL A 131 3.57 -40.90 17.57
C VAL A 131 4.61 -41.41 18.55
N GLY A 132 4.23 -42.50 19.23
CA GLY A 132 5.12 -43.26 20.08
C GLY A 132 6.35 -43.68 19.29
N GLN A 133 7.51 -43.52 19.93
CA GLN A 133 8.83 -44.00 19.54
C GLN A 133 9.57 -43.29 18.40
N GLN A 134 10.85 -43.05 18.71
CA GLN A 134 11.89 -42.36 17.92
C GLN A 134 12.13 -42.93 16.50
N GLY A 135 11.53 -44.08 16.14
CA GLY A 135 11.71 -44.72 14.83
C GLY A 135 11.02 -44.03 13.65
N MET A 136 9.97 -43.23 13.90
CA MET A 136 9.20 -42.55 12.83
C MET A 136 9.44 -41.03 12.73
N ALA A 137 10.43 -40.49 13.44
CA ALA A 137 10.67 -39.03 13.47
C ALA A 137 10.94 -38.43 12.07
N LEU A 138 11.66 -39.17 11.21
CA LEU A 138 12.01 -38.71 9.86
C LEU A 138 10.81 -38.72 8.93
N SER A 139 9.96 -39.76 8.96
CA SER A 139 8.75 -39.83 8.13
C SER A 139 7.69 -38.79 8.55
N VAL A 140 7.51 -38.57 9.85
CA VAL A 140 6.57 -37.56 10.37
C VAL A 140 7.05 -36.14 10.05
N GLY A 141 8.34 -35.86 10.20
CA GLY A 141 8.92 -34.55 9.82
C GLY A 141 8.73 -34.25 8.34
N TRP A 142 9.01 -35.23 7.47
CA TRP A 142 8.80 -35.11 6.02
C TRP A 142 7.33 -34.86 5.66
N ILE A 143 6.40 -35.66 6.20
CA ILE A 143 4.96 -35.50 5.94
C ILE A 143 4.52 -34.07 6.30
N ARG A 144 4.96 -33.56 7.45
CA ARG A 144 4.60 -32.21 7.92
C ARG A 144 5.24 -31.10 7.09
N CYS A 145 6.49 -31.27 6.67
CA CYS A 145 7.16 -30.35 5.75
C CYS A 145 6.41 -30.30 4.40
N THR A 146 5.96 -31.45 3.89
CA THR A 146 5.14 -31.53 2.68
C THR A 146 3.77 -30.86 2.87
N TRP A 147 3.09 -31.09 4.01
CA TRP A 147 1.83 -30.39 4.32
C TRP A 147 2.00 -28.88 4.44
N PHE A 148 3.10 -28.43 5.05
CA PHE A 148 3.46 -27.02 5.10
C PHE A 148 3.61 -26.46 3.69
N LEU A 149 4.35 -27.15 2.81
CA LEU A 149 4.52 -26.72 1.42
C LEU A 149 3.23 -26.68 0.62
N LEU A 150 2.37 -27.69 0.79
CA LEU A 150 1.04 -27.69 0.18
C LEU A 150 0.22 -26.51 0.68
N SER A 151 0.29 -26.19 1.98
CA SER A 151 -0.40 -25.05 2.58
C SER A 151 0.13 -23.72 2.06
N VAL A 152 1.44 -23.56 1.94
CA VAL A 152 2.08 -22.38 1.34
C VAL A 152 1.72 -22.29 -0.15
N GLY A 153 1.78 -23.38 -0.91
CA GLY A 153 1.45 -23.44 -2.32
C GLY A 153 -0.01 -23.10 -2.60
N LEU A 154 -0.94 -23.53 -1.73
CA LEU A 154 -2.34 -23.13 -1.80
C LEU A 154 -2.54 -21.65 -1.41
N TRP A 155 -1.72 -21.10 -0.51
CA TRP A 155 -1.84 -19.74 -0.03
C TRP A 155 -1.21 -18.68 -0.95
N ALA A 156 -0.01 -18.95 -1.46
CA ALA A 156 0.81 -18.03 -2.26
C ALA A 156 0.93 -18.43 -3.74
N GLY A 157 0.52 -19.66 -4.12
CA GLY A 157 0.74 -20.24 -5.44
C GLY A 157 1.91 -21.22 -5.45
N PHE A 158 1.88 -22.22 -6.34
CA PHE A 158 2.96 -23.18 -6.50
C PHE A 158 4.04 -22.65 -7.44
N HIS A 159 5.28 -22.57 -6.95
CA HIS A 159 6.45 -22.18 -7.75
C HIS A 159 7.43 -23.36 -7.85
N SER A 160 8.16 -23.44 -8.97
CA SER A 160 9.14 -24.51 -9.20
C SER A 160 10.25 -24.54 -8.13
N VAL A 161 10.56 -23.38 -7.54
CA VAL A 161 11.59 -23.21 -6.50
C VAL A 161 11.20 -23.81 -5.15
N MET A 162 9.91 -24.04 -4.90
CA MET A 162 9.43 -24.67 -3.66
C MET A 162 10.01 -26.08 -3.47
N GLY A 163 10.27 -26.80 -4.57
CA GLY A 163 10.94 -28.10 -4.51
C GLY A 163 12.38 -28.00 -3.98
N VAL A 164 13.10 -26.93 -4.34
CA VAL A 164 14.45 -26.66 -3.81
C VAL A 164 14.38 -26.39 -2.31
N TRP A 165 13.38 -25.61 -1.87
CA TRP A 165 13.16 -25.38 -0.45
C TRP A 165 12.92 -26.67 0.33
N LEU A 166 12.08 -27.58 -0.20
CA LEU A 166 11.83 -28.88 0.42
C LEU A 166 13.13 -29.68 0.61
N ILE A 167 13.95 -29.75 -0.44
CA ILE A 167 15.23 -30.46 -0.39
C ILE A 167 16.13 -29.86 0.70
N VAL A 168 16.24 -28.53 0.76
CA VAL A 168 17.05 -27.84 1.79
C VAL A 168 16.54 -28.14 3.20
N GLN A 169 15.22 -28.08 3.43
CA GLN A 169 14.63 -28.40 4.73
C GLN A 169 14.84 -29.87 5.13
N SER A 170 14.74 -30.78 4.15
CA SER A 170 15.01 -32.20 4.36
C SER A 170 16.47 -32.47 4.69
N MET A 171 17.41 -31.76 4.07
CA MET A 171 18.83 -31.82 4.43
C MET A 171 19.06 -31.33 5.85
N PHE A 172 18.44 -30.23 6.26
CA PHE A 172 18.51 -29.74 7.63
C PHE A 172 17.93 -30.71 8.66
N LEU A 173 16.80 -31.35 8.36
CA LEU A 173 16.21 -32.38 9.20
C LEU A 173 17.14 -33.61 9.32
N MET A 174 17.73 -34.07 8.22
CA MET A 174 18.71 -35.16 8.22
C MET A 174 19.96 -34.79 9.03
N LEU A 175 20.46 -33.56 8.86
CA LEU A 175 21.60 -33.05 9.60
C LEU A 175 21.30 -32.96 11.10
N ASP A 176 20.12 -32.51 11.50
CA ASP A 176 19.69 -32.45 12.91
C ASP A 176 19.57 -33.84 13.53
N LEU A 177 19.09 -34.85 12.78
CA LEU A 177 19.04 -36.23 13.24
C LEU A 177 20.43 -36.87 13.35
N TRP A 178 21.36 -36.48 12.48
CA TRP A 178 22.75 -36.94 12.51
C TRP A 178 23.54 -36.26 13.64
N LEU A 179 23.49 -34.93 13.72
CA LEU A 179 24.13 -34.11 14.76
C LEU A 179 23.47 -34.25 16.13
N GLY A 180 22.17 -34.56 16.18
CA GLY A 180 21.44 -34.80 17.42
C GLY A 180 21.97 -36.00 18.20
N ARG A 181 22.77 -36.88 17.57
CA ARG A 181 23.53 -37.94 18.24
C ARG A 181 24.90 -37.49 18.73
N SER A 182 25.37 -36.32 18.29
CA SER A 182 26.65 -35.74 18.71
C SER A 182 26.49 -35.02 20.06
N ALA A 183 27.28 -35.46 21.03
CA ALA A 183 27.37 -34.83 22.35
C ALA A 183 27.72 -33.32 22.27
N PHE A 184 28.41 -32.90 21.20
CA PHE A 184 28.76 -31.50 20.99
C PHE A 184 27.53 -30.60 20.82
N TRP A 185 26.64 -30.94 19.89
CA TRP A 185 25.45 -30.13 19.62
C TRP A 185 24.54 -30.09 20.84
N GLN A 186 24.32 -31.24 21.50
CA GLN A 186 23.45 -31.30 22.68
C GLN A 186 23.99 -30.50 23.87
N HIS A 187 25.27 -30.65 24.21
CA HIS A 187 25.80 -30.13 25.48
C HIS A 187 26.56 -28.80 25.39
N ARG A 188 27.20 -28.45 24.25
CA ARG A 188 28.06 -27.26 24.18
C ARG A 188 27.36 -25.99 23.69
N ILE A 189 26.31 -26.12 22.90
CA ILE A 189 25.60 -24.95 22.35
C ILE A 189 24.40 -24.61 23.24
N PRO A 190 24.36 -23.40 23.83
CA PRO A 190 23.21 -22.92 24.61
C PRO A 190 21.90 -23.02 23.83
N GLN A 191 20.81 -23.39 24.52
CA GLN A 191 19.50 -23.56 23.90
C GLN A 191 19.04 -22.32 23.12
N GLY A 192 19.28 -21.11 23.65
CA GLY A 192 18.92 -19.86 22.97
C GLY A 192 19.61 -19.70 21.61
N ILE A 193 20.88 -20.10 21.50
CA ILE A 193 21.63 -20.03 20.23
C ILE A 193 21.05 -21.03 19.22
N LYS A 194 20.68 -22.24 19.66
CA LYS A 194 20.04 -23.23 18.76
C LYS A 194 18.74 -22.71 18.18
N VAL A 195 17.90 -22.10 19.01
CA VAL A 195 16.63 -21.49 18.59
C VAL A 195 16.88 -20.40 17.54
N VAL A 196 17.85 -19.52 17.79
CA VAL A 196 18.23 -18.47 16.83
C VAL A 196 18.72 -19.07 15.50
N ILE A 197 19.54 -20.12 15.54
CA ILE A 197 20.02 -20.80 14.32
C ILE A 197 18.84 -21.34 13.52
N VAL A 198 17.96 -22.14 14.13
CA VAL A 198 16.79 -22.75 13.45
C VAL A 198 15.91 -21.65 12.84
N MET A 199 15.62 -20.60 13.60
CA MET A 199 14.82 -19.46 13.13
C MET A 199 15.47 -18.75 11.95
N LEU A 200 16.76 -18.41 12.04
CA LEU A 200 17.49 -17.73 10.97
C LEU A 200 17.53 -18.58 9.70
N THR A 201 17.84 -19.88 9.82
CA THR A 201 17.88 -20.77 8.66
C THR A 201 16.51 -20.98 8.02
N PHE A 202 15.43 -20.96 8.82
CA PHE A 202 14.08 -20.99 8.28
C PHE A 202 13.74 -19.70 7.53
N VAL A 203 14.02 -18.53 8.13
CA VAL A 203 13.78 -17.21 7.52
C VAL A 203 14.59 -17.04 6.23
N LEU A 204 15.86 -17.45 6.23
CA LEU A 204 16.71 -17.44 5.04
C LEU A 204 16.20 -18.38 3.94
N GLY A 205 15.41 -19.40 4.27
CA GLY A 205 14.77 -20.26 3.28
C GLY A 205 13.55 -19.61 2.59
N LEU A 206 12.93 -18.59 3.20
CA LEU A 206 11.66 -18.04 2.72
C LEU A 206 11.65 -17.51 1.28
N PRO A 207 12.73 -16.90 0.74
CA PRO A 207 12.78 -16.51 -0.67
C PRO A 207 12.46 -17.63 -1.65
N LEU A 208 12.82 -18.87 -1.33
CA LEU A 208 12.52 -20.04 -2.18
C LEU A 208 11.02 -20.40 -2.18
N LEU A 209 10.25 -19.92 -1.20
CA LEU A 209 8.81 -20.17 -1.08
C LEU A 209 7.97 -19.18 -1.87
N TYR A 210 8.38 -17.90 -1.95
CA TYR A 210 7.55 -16.86 -2.56
C TYR A 210 8.12 -16.27 -3.86
N SER A 211 9.35 -16.63 -4.24
CA SER A 211 9.93 -16.16 -5.50
C SER A 211 9.43 -16.98 -6.68
N GLU A 212 9.17 -16.31 -7.80
CA GLU A 212 8.71 -16.96 -9.04
C GLU A 212 9.78 -17.86 -9.68
N GLY A 213 11.06 -17.68 -9.34
CA GLY A 213 12.17 -18.44 -9.90
C GLY A 213 13.44 -18.39 -9.06
N LEU A 214 14.32 -19.38 -9.25
CA LEU A 214 15.55 -19.53 -8.46
C LEU A 214 16.49 -18.32 -8.61
N LYS A 215 16.53 -17.72 -9.81
CA LYS A 215 17.32 -16.51 -10.08
C LYS A 215 16.88 -15.32 -9.21
N VAL A 216 15.56 -15.17 -8.99
CA VAL A 216 15.00 -14.08 -8.16
C VAL A 216 15.32 -14.34 -6.69
N ALA A 217 15.11 -15.57 -6.21
CA ALA A 217 15.45 -15.96 -4.83
C ALA A 217 16.95 -15.76 -4.55
N TRP A 218 17.81 -16.16 -5.49
CA TRP A 218 19.25 -15.97 -5.41
C TRP A 218 19.64 -14.49 -5.36
N SER A 219 19.05 -13.67 -6.23
CA SER A 219 19.26 -12.22 -6.23
C SER A 219 18.90 -11.60 -4.88
N GLN A 220 17.76 -11.99 -4.28
CA GLN A 220 17.36 -11.51 -2.96
C GLN A 220 18.38 -11.89 -1.87
N TRP A 221 18.91 -13.12 -1.89
CA TRP A 221 19.98 -13.49 -0.97
C TRP A 221 21.24 -12.66 -1.17
N GLN A 222 21.66 -12.43 -2.42
CA GLN A 222 22.81 -11.56 -2.68
C GLN A 222 22.58 -10.17 -2.11
N THR A 223 21.42 -9.56 -2.37
CA THR A 223 21.05 -8.24 -1.84
C THR A 223 21.07 -8.18 -0.32
N LEU A 224 20.67 -9.24 0.38
CA LEU A 224 20.69 -9.29 1.85
C LEU A 224 22.10 -9.09 2.44
N PHE A 225 23.14 -9.51 1.72
CA PHE A 225 24.54 -9.42 2.15
C PHE A 225 25.34 -8.31 1.46
N LEU A 226 24.70 -7.54 0.58
CA LEU A 226 25.31 -6.35 -0.01
C LEU A 226 25.21 -5.17 0.98
N PRO A 227 26.14 -4.21 0.92
CA PRO A 227 25.99 -2.96 1.67
C PRO A 227 24.67 -2.27 1.32
N PRO A 228 24.10 -1.48 2.24
CA PRO A 228 22.86 -0.75 1.97
C PRO A 228 23.02 0.09 0.70
N ALA A 229 21.98 0.08 -0.12
CA ALA A 229 21.97 0.86 -1.34
C ALA A 229 21.74 2.33 -0.95
N ASP A 230 22.71 3.20 -1.24
CA ASP A 230 22.64 4.64 -0.96
C ASP A 230 22.00 5.41 -2.13
N ASN A 231 20.93 4.87 -2.70
CA ASN A 231 20.17 5.55 -3.74
C ASN A 231 18.83 6.08 -3.22
N LEU A 232 18.26 7.05 -3.93
CA LEU A 232 17.03 7.71 -3.51
C LEU A 232 15.87 6.71 -3.32
N TYR A 233 15.71 5.78 -4.26
CA TYR A 233 14.56 4.87 -4.27
C TYR A 233 14.63 3.86 -3.13
N SER A 234 15.82 3.34 -2.82
CA SER A 234 16.02 2.48 -1.67
C SER A 234 15.77 3.24 -0.37
N LEU A 235 16.31 4.44 -0.20
CA LEU A 235 16.07 5.26 0.99
C LEU A 235 14.58 5.62 1.18
N MET A 236 13.85 5.88 0.09
CA MET A 236 12.40 6.11 0.17
C MET A 236 11.62 4.86 0.58
N LEU A 237 12.01 3.68 0.08
CA LEU A 237 11.40 2.42 0.49
C LEU A 237 11.74 2.12 1.96
N GLU A 238 12.98 2.31 2.37
CA GLU A 238 13.43 2.13 3.75
C GLU A 238 12.70 3.08 4.70
N ALA A 239 12.50 4.34 4.33
CA ALA A 239 11.70 5.29 5.12
C ALA A 239 10.26 4.79 5.31
N ARG A 240 9.64 4.18 4.29
CA ARG A 240 8.31 3.55 4.42
C ARG A 240 8.32 2.29 5.27
N LEU A 241 9.37 1.47 5.19
CA LEU A 241 9.47 0.22 5.96
C LEU A 241 9.90 0.44 7.41
N SER A 242 10.48 1.60 7.71
CA SER A 242 10.95 1.97 9.05
C SER A 242 9.91 2.78 9.83
N THR A 243 8.68 2.87 9.34
CA THR A 243 7.62 3.55 10.07
C THR A 243 7.29 2.84 11.37
N SER A 244 6.80 3.61 12.35
CA SER A 244 6.45 3.08 13.66
C SER A 244 5.47 1.91 13.56
N ARG A 245 4.52 1.98 12.62
CA ARG A 245 3.55 0.93 12.33
C ARG A 245 4.21 -0.38 11.91
N VAL A 246 5.12 -0.37 10.93
CA VAL A 246 5.73 -1.62 10.43
C VAL A 246 6.52 -2.30 11.54
N CYS A 247 7.34 -1.53 12.27
CA CYS A 247 8.08 -2.03 13.42
C CYS A 247 7.17 -2.63 14.50
N TRP A 248 6.06 -1.96 14.82
CA TRP A 248 5.05 -2.45 15.76
C TRP A 248 4.38 -3.74 15.28
N LEU A 249 3.93 -3.78 14.02
CA LEU A 249 3.27 -4.94 13.43
C LEU A 249 4.19 -6.18 13.46
N LEU A 250 5.46 -6.01 13.05
CA LEU A 250 6.43 -7.09 13.06
C LEU A 250 6.76 -7.57 14.47
N SER A 251 6.96 -6.63 15.41
CA SER A 251 7.25 -6.95 16.81
C SER A 251 6.09 -7.67 17.48
N LEU A 252 4.86 -7.18 17.29
CA LEU A 252 3.65 -7.79 17.82
C LEU A 252 3.43 -9.17 17.17
N GLY A 253 3.61 -9.29 15.86
CA GLY A 253 3.48 -10.56 15.13
C GLY A 253 4.46 -11.61 15.63
N GLY A 254 5.72 -11.22 15.83
CA GLY A 254 6.75 -12.06 16.43
C GLY A 254 6.40 -12.47 17.86
N ALA A 255 5.94 -11.53 18.70
CA ALA A 255 5.53 -11.83 20.06
C ALA A 255 4.36 -12.84 20.09
N LEU A 256 3.33 -12.65 19.24
CA LEU A 256 2.19 -13.56 19.15
C LEU A 256 2.57 -14.97 18.67
N MET A 257 3.61 -15.09 17.83
CA MET A 257 4.15 -16.39 17.40
C MET A 257 4.88 -17.14 18.51
N LEU A 258 5.42 -16.43 19.50
CA LEU A 258 6.15 -17.01 20.62
C LEU A 258 5.24 -17.35 21.82
N LEU A 259 4.09 -16.69 21.93
CA LEU A 259 3.13 -16.97 22.99
C LEU A 259 2.54 -18.38 22.87
N PRO A 260 2.31 -19.07 24.00
CA PRO A 260 1.65 -20.36 23.99
C PRO A 260 0.20 -20.23 23.50
N SER A 261 -0.35 -21.30 22.93
CA SER A 261 -1.75 -21.35 22.53
C SER A 261 -2.67 -21.10 23.74
N PRO A 262 -3.90 -20.61 23.52
CA PRO A 262 -4.89 -20.38 24.57
C PRO A 262 -5.14 -21.60 25.48
N GLU A 263 -4.89 -22.83 25.00
CA GLU A 263 -4.99 -24.06 25.78
C GLU A 263 -4.10 -24.06 27.03
N TRP A 264 -2.90 -23.48 26.94
CA TRP A 264 -1.96 -23.38 28.06
C TRP A 264 -2.56 -22.62 29.25
N PHE A 265 -3.42 -21.66 28.95
CA PHE A 265 -4.07 -20.81 29.93
C PHE A 265 -5.23 -21.48 30.66
N GLY A 266 -5.86 -22.50 30.05
CA GLY A 266 -6.96 -23.26 30.65
C GLY A 266 -6.58 -24.05 31.91
N ASN A 267 -5.29 -24.41 32.04
CA ASN A 267 -4.78 -25.28 33.10
C ASN A 267 -4.21 -24.54 34.34
N ARG A 268 -4.21 -23.20 34.36
CA ARG A 268 -3.68 -22.41 35.50
C ARG A 268 -4.78 -21.93 36.48
N SER A 269 -4.32 -21.41 37.62
CA SER A 269 -5.12 -20.96 38.77
C SER A 269 -6.27 -19.99 38.42
N VAL A 270 -7.26 -19.85 39.31
CA VAL A 270 -8.44 -18.98 39.09
C VAL A 270 -8.07 -17.51 38.80
N ARG A 271 -6.98 -16.99 39.38
CA ARG A 271 -6.52 -15.61 39.15
C ARG A 271 -6.00 -15.37 37.73
N SER A 272 -5.28 -16.33 37.14
CA SER A 272 -4.85 -16.18 35.73
C SER A 272 -6.05 -16.17 34.79
N ARG A 273 -7.14 -16.91 35.10
CA ARG A 273 -8.35 -17.00 34.27
C ARG A 273 -9.10 -15.69 34.13
N ILE A 274 -9.13 -14.85 35.17
CA ILE A 274 -9.75 -13.52 35.09
C ILE A 274 -8.93 -12.62 34.16
N GLY A 275 -7.59 -12.63 34.28
CA GLY A 275 -6.71 -11.92 33.36
C GLY A 275 -6.89 -12.36 31.90
N ILE A 276 -7.02 -13.66 31.64
CA ILE A 276 -7.26 -14.20 30.30
C ILE A 276 -8.63 -13.76 29.74
N LYS A 277 -9.68 -13.71 30.57
CA LYS A 277 -11.00 -13.24 30.12
C LYS A 277 -10.99 -11.77 29.76
N ILE A 278 -10.30 -10.94 30.54
CA ILE A 278 -10.17 -9.51 30.28
C ILE A 278 -9.32 -9.27 29.03
N VAL A 279 -8.17 -9.94 28.93
CA VAL A 279 -7.26 -9.80 27.78
C VAL A 279 -7.87 -10.41 26.52
N GLY A 280 -8.41 -11.62 26.58
CA GLY A 280 -9.05 -12.31 25.45
C GLY A 280 -10.31 -11.59 24.98
N GLY A 281 -11.19 -11.14 25.88
CA GLY A 281 -12.37 -10.36 25.54
C GLY A 281 -12.02 -8.98 24.96
N GLY A 282 -11.00 -8.31 25.51
CA GLY A 282 -10.46 -7.07 24.95
C GLY A 282 -9.86 -7.27 23.55
N LEU A 283 -9.10 -8.34 23.35
CA LEU A 283 -8.52 -8.69 22.05
C LEU A 283 -9.57 -9.13 21.02
N CYS A 284 -10.66 -9.81 21.43
CA CYS A 284 -11.83 -10.02 20.58
C CYS A 284 -12.38 -8.69 20.09
N GLY A 285 -12.58 -7.74 21.01
CA GLY A 285 -13.09 -6.41 20.69
C GLY A 285 -12.19 -5.69 19.70
N VAL A 286 -10.88 -5.64 19.95
CA VAL A 286 -9.92 -4.98 19.05
C VAL A 286 -9.83 -5.70 17.70
N GLY A 287 -9.75 -7.03 17.67
CA GLY A 287 -9.69 -7.82 16.44
C GLY A 287 -10.94 -7.68 15.58
N VAL A 288 -12.13 -7.65 16.20
CA VAL A 288 -13.39 -7.35 15.49
C VAL A 288 -13.35 -5.93 14.97
N ILE A 289 -13.11 -4.92 15.82
CA ILE A 289 -13.10 -3.50 15.42
C ILE A 289 -12.09 -3.23 14.30
N ALA A 290 -10.91 -3.83 14.36
CA ALA A 290 -9.85 -3.64 13.38
C ALA A 290 -10.12 -4.37 12.05
N THR A 291 -11.01 -5.37 12.02
CA THR A 291 -11.44 -6.06 10.79
C THR A 291 -12.72 -5.48 10.19
N LEU A 292 -13.48 -4.65 10.93
CA LEU A 292 -14.69 -3.97 10.42
C LEU A 292 -14.48 -3.22 9.09
N PRO A 293 -13.40 -2.44 8.89
CA PRO A 293 -13.19 -1.68 7.64
C PRO A 293 -12.97 -2.55 6.40
N LEU A 294 -12.66 -3.85 6.58
CA LEU A 294 -12.38 -4.78 5.48
C LEU A 294 -13.64 -5.50 4.99
N LEU A 295 -14.80 -5.24 5.60
CA LEU A 295 -16.04 -5.95 5.34
C LEU A 295 -17.05 -5.02 4.65
N PRO A 296 -17.25 -5.14 3.32
CA PRO A 296 -18.12 -4.24 2.56
C PRO A 296 -19.61 -4.35 2.93
N MET A 297 -19.99 -5.34 3.74
CA MET A 297 -21.37 -5.61 4.17
C MET A 297 -21.72 -4.96 5.52
N ILE A 298 -20.77 -4.29 6.16
CA ILE A 298 -20.96 -3.64 7.45
C ILE A 298 -21.37 -2.17 7.24
N PRO A 299 -22.34 -1.63 8.03
CA PRO A 299 -22.75 -0.23 7.91
C PRO A 299 -21.56 0.72 8.01
N ASP A 300 -21.60 1.82 7.24
CA ASP A 300 -20.51 2.79 7.14
C ASP A 300 -20.03 3.29 8.51
N SER A 301 -20.94 3.49 9.47
CA SER A 301 -20.61 3.92 10.84
C SER A 301 -19.62 3.00 11.56
N PHE A 302 -19.68 1.70 11.33
CA PHE A 302 -18.77 0.71 11.92
C PHE A 302 -17.44 0.62 11.16
N GLN A 303 -17.47 0.80 9.83
CA GLN A 303 -16.23 0.92 9.05
C GLN A 303 -15.45 2.16 9.48
N GLU A 304 -16.14 3.28 9.67
CA GLU A 304 -15.57 4.54 10.18
C GLU A 304 -14.96 4.35 11.58
N MET A 305 -15.65 3.68 12.51
CA MET A 305 -15.09 3.37 13.84
C MET A 305 -13.79 2.55 13.77
N GLY A 306 -13.72 1.56 12.86
CA GLY A 306 -12.49 0.81 12.64
C GLY A 306 -11.36 1.68 12.06
N LYS A 307 -11.66 2.53 11.07
CA LYS A 307 -10.71 3.51 10.52
C LYS A 307 -10.21 4.47 11.60
N HIS A 308 -11.07 4.90 12.53
CA HIS A 308 -10.71 5.75 13.68
C HIS A 308 -9.69 5.10 14.62
N VAL A 309 -9.94 3.86 15.03
CA VAL A 309 -9.06 3.14 15.95
C VAL A 309 -7.71 2.89 15.28
N LEU A 310 -7.71 2.52 14.00
CA LEU A 310 -6.50 2.34 13.21
C LEU A 310 -5.76 3.68 13.01
N GLY A 311 -6.45 4.76 12.65
CA GLY A 311 -5.85 6.08 12.46
C GLY A 311 -5.25 6.66 13.75
N ARG A 312 -5.82 6.39 14.93
CA ARG A 312 -5.22 6.76 16.21
C ARG A 312 -4.01 5.91 16.58
N LEU A 313 -3.99 4.65 16.15
CA LEU A 313 -2.86 3.74 16.38
C LEU A 313 -1.69 4.03 15.42
N TYR A 314 -1.94 4.70 14.28
CA TYR A 314 -0.95 4.89 13.22
C TYR A 314 -0.77 6.37 12.87
N SER A 315 0.38 6.93 13.21
CA SER A 315 0.83 8.26 12.76
C SER A 315 1.25 8.31 11.28
N ASP A 316 1.15 7.19 10.56
CA ASP A 316 1.86 6.99 9.28
C ASP A 316 0.95 7.10 8.04
N GLY A 317 -0.34 7.45 8.22
CA GLY A 317 -1.33 7.61 7.14
C GLY A 317 -2.23 6.38 6.91
N ASN A 318 -2.86 6.31 5.73
CA ASN A 318 -3.76 5.23 5.32
C ASN A 318 -3.37 4.65 3.93
N SER A 319 -4.26 3.89 3.28
CA SER A 319 -3.97 3.31 1.95
C SER A 319 -3.89 4.31 0.81
N GLU A 320 -4.40 5.52 1.00
CA GLU A 320 -4.49 6.57 -0.02
C GLU A 320 -3.55 7.74 0.26
N VAL A 321 -3.21 7.97 1.53
CA VAL A 321 -2.45 9.13 1.98
C VAL A 321 -1.29 8.72 2.86
N TYR A 322 -0.10 9.19 2.49
CA TYR A 322 1.10 9.13 3.29
C TYR A 322 1.27 10.43 4.10
N ILE A 323 1.53 10.32 5.40
CA ILE A 323 1.80 11.46 6.28
C ILE A 323 3.31 11.68 6.34
N GLY A 324 3.77 12.76 5.73
CA GLY A 324 5.14 13.26 5.83
C GLY A 324 5.35 14.18 7.05
N ALA A 325 6.58 14.67 7.19
CA ALA A 325 6.97 15.58 8.23
C ALA A 325 6.19 16.91 8.17
N GLN A 326 6.07 17.58 9.32
CA GLN A 326 5.48 18.93 9.43
C GLN A 326 4.02 19.05 8.92
N GLY A 327 3.29 17.93 8.89
CA GLY A 327 1.89 17.88 8.46
C GLY A 327 1.70 17.82 6.94
N TRP A 328 2.76 17.62 6.17
CA TRP A 328 2.66 17.40 4.73
C TRP A 328 2.03 16.05 4.43
N LEU A 329 1.04 16.06 3.54
CA LEU A 329 0.33 14.86 3.09
C LEU A 329 0.69 14.57 1.64
N TYR A 330 0.84 13.30 1.29
CA TYR A 330 1.14 12.88 -0.09
C TYR A 330 0.16 11.80 -0.54
N PRO A 331 -0.25 11.79 -1.81
CA PRO A 331 -0.95 10.64 -2.35
C PRO A 331 -0.05 9.41 -2.26
N GLN A 332 -0.57 8.30 -1.74
CA GLN A 332 0.19 7.06 -1.59
C GLN A 332 0.69 6.54 -2.94
N LYS A 333 -0.09 6.77 -4.01
CA LYS A 333 0.25 6.45 -5.40
C LYS A 333 1.53 7.14 -5.87
N GLU A 334 1.79 8.38 -5.43
CA GLU A 334 3.01 9.10 -5.80
C GLU A 334 4.24 8.39 -5.24
N LEU A 335 4.21 7.99 -3.96
CA LEU A 335 5.30 7.22 -3.35
C LEU A 335 5.45 5.84 -4.01
N ASP A 336 4.34 5.19 -4.35
CA ASP A 336 4.36 3.88 -5.01
C ASP A 336 5.09 3.94 -6.36
N ARG A 337 4.95 5.02 -7.15
CA ARG A 337 5.67 5.21 -8.42
C ARG A 337 7.19 5.27 -8.24
N PHE A 338 7.70 5.68 -7.07
CA PHE A 338 9.14 5.74 -6.79
C PHE A 338 9.72 4.40 -6.31
N VAL A 339 8.92 3.57 -5.65
CA VAL A 339 9.44 2.38 -4.98
C VAL A 339 8.91 1.07 -5.54
N GLN A 340 7.77 1.07 -6.24
CA GLN A 340 7.11 -0.14 -6.74
C GLN A 340 7.14 -0.22 -8.27
N ARG A 341 7.14 -1.46 -8.78
CA ARG A 341 6.95 -1.76 -10.19
C ARG A 341 5.57 -1.26 -10.62
N PRO A 342 5.45 -0.60 -11.78
CA PRO A 342 4.16 -0.13 -12.26
C PRO A 342 3.21 -1.32 -12.43
N THR A 343 2.03 -1.22 -11.83
CA THR A 343 0.96 -2.22 -11.95
C THR A 343 -0.02 -1.87 -13.07
N GLN A 344 0.02 -0.64 -13.57
CA GLN A 344 -0.84 -0.12 -14.63
C GLN A 344 -0.02 0.25 -15.86
N VAL A 345 -0.70 0.28 -17.02
CA VAL A 345 -0.12 0.74 -18.29
C VAL A 345 0.19 2.23 -18.17
N ARG A 346 1.43 2.62 -18.50
CA ARG A 346 1.87 4.03 -18.47
C ARG A 346 1.13 4.85 -19.52
N GLN A 347 0.81 6.10 -19.21
CA GLN A 347 0.12 6.99 -20.15
C GLN A 347 0.93 7.23 -21.42
N THR A 348 2.26 7.16 -21.35
CA THR A 348 3.16 7.24 -22.50
C THR A 348 2.78 6.24 -23.60
N GLU A 349 2.54 4.98 -23.25
CA GLU A 349 2.19 3.95 -24.23
C GLU A 349 0.84 4.23 -24.90
N THR A 350 -0.12 4.75 -24.13
CA THR A 350 -1.44 5.13 -24.62
C THR A 350 -1.35 6.33 -25.57
N LEU A 351 -0.56 7.35 -25.23
CA LEU A 351 -0.33 8.52 -26.07
C LEU A 351 0.36 8.14 -27.39
N LEU A 352 1.38 7.28 -27.34
CA LEU A 352 2.06 6.79 -28.54
C LEU A 352 1.12 5.98 -29.46
N LYS A 353 0.17 5.23 -28.90
CA LYS A 353 -0.87 4.52 -29.68
C LYS A 353 -1.89 5.46 -30.30
N LEU A 354 -2.18 6.59 -29.66
CA LEU A 354 -3.14 7.57 -30.16
C LEU A 354 -2.55 8.49 -31.23
N LEU A 355 -1.24 8.77 -31.16
CA LEU A 355 -0.55 9.75 -31.99
C LEU A 355 -0.80 9.60 -33.50
N PRO A 356 -0.74 8.40 -34.12
CA PRO A 356 -0.98 8.27 -35.57
C PRO A 356 -2.39 8.70 -35.99
N LYS A 357 -3.39 8.50 -35.11
CA LYS A 357 -4.77 8.93 -35.38
C LYS A 357 -4.91 10.44 -35.34
N LEU A 358 -4.23 11.10 -34.40
CA LEU A 358 -4.20 12.56 -34.29
C LEU A 358 -3.50 13.17 -35.51
N GLN A 359 -2.34 12.63 -35.88
CA GLN A 359 -1.58 13.09 -37.04
C GLN A 359 -2.36 12.92 -38.36
N ALA A 360 -3.09 11.81 -38.53
CA ALA A 360 -3.95 11.61 -39.69
C ALA A 360 -5.11 12.63 -39.79
N GLN A 361 -5.47 13.27 -38.68
CA GLN A 361 -6.48 14.33 -38.61
C GLN A 361 -5.87 15.74 -38.63
N GLY A 362 -4.55 15.86 -38.85
CA GLY A 362 -3.86 17.16 -38.78
C GLY A 362 -3.86 17.80 -37.39
N VAL A 363 -3.99 16.99 -36.34
CA VAL A 363 -3.99 17.45 -34.94
C VAL A 363 -2.58 17.37 -34.37
N HIS A 364 -2.11 18.49 -33.82
CA HIS A 364 -0.85 18.54 -33.09
C HIS A 364 -1.07 18.17 -31.62
N LEU A 365 -0.25 17.26 -31.09
CA LEU A 365 -0.26 16.89 -29.69
C LEU A 365 0.89 17.57 -28.95
N LEU A 366 0.54 18.37 -27.94
CA LEU A 366 1.46 18.93 -26.96
C LEU A 366 1.18 18.26 -25.60
N VAL A 367 2.20 17.70 -24.98
CA VAL A 367 2.14 17.11 -23.64
C VAL A 367 2.79 18.07 -22.64
N LEU A 368 2.07 18.36 -21.56
CA LEU A 368 2.49 19.21 -20.46
C LEU A 368 2.49 18.39 -19.16
N PRO A 369 3.61 17.76 -18.79
CA PRO A 369 3.73 17.04 -17.52
C PRO A 369 3.67 18.04 -16.36
N VAL A 370 2.74 17.82 -15.43
CA VAL A 370 2.65 18.48 -14.13
C VAL A 370 3.50 17.67 -13.15
N PRO A 371 4.57 18.23 -12.56
CA PRO A 371 5.36 17.47 -11.60
C PRO A 371 4.51 17.07 -10.40
N ASP A 372 4.66 15.82 -9.96
CA ASP A 372 4.04 15.32 -8.74
C ASP A 372 4.55 16.11 -7.53
N LYS A 373 3.75 16.17 -6.47
CA LYS A 373 4.10 16.90 -5.25
C LYS A 373 5.41 16.40 -4.66
N ILE A 374 5.60 15.08 -4.64
CA ILE A 374 6.84 14.44 -4.15
C ILE A 374 8.08 14.79 -4.99
N MET A 375 7.93 15.13 -6.27
CA MET A 375 9.05 15.53 -7.14
C MET A 375 9.62 16.89 -6.74
N LEU A 376 8.75 17.78 -6.27
CA LEU A 376 9.11 19.16 -5.90
C LEU A 376 9.38 19.34 -4.40
N GLN A 377 8.80 18.49 -3.55
CA GLN A 377 8.91 18.60 -2.09
C GLN A 377 9.24 17.24 -1.45
N PRO A 378 10.33 16.55 -1.85
CA PRO A 378 10.68 15.25 -1.28
C PRO A 378 11.16 15.32 0.18
N GLU A 379 11.61 16.47 0.65
CA GLU A 379 12.22 16.66 1.97
C GLU A 379 11.28 16.34 3.14
N PHE A 380 9.96 16.38 2.94
CA PHE A 380 8.99 16.01 3.97
C PHE A 380 8.68 14.51 3.98
N VAL A 381 9.08 13.76 2.95
CA VAL A 381 9.01 12.29 2.94
C VAL A 381 10.34 11.71 3.42
N LEU A 382 11.45 12.20 2.85
CA LEU A 382 12.80 11.78 3.18
C LEU A 382 13.64 13.03 3.52
N PRO A 383 13.89 13.31 4.82
CA PRO A 383 14.65 14.48 5.23
C PRO A 383 16.09 14.45 4.72
N ALA A 384 16.36 15.17 3.64
CA ALA A 384 17.67 15.26 3.00
C ALA A 384 17.83 16.59 2.25
N SER A 385 19.07 16.90 1.84
CA SER A 385 19.35 18.05 0.98
C SER A 385 19.26 17.65 -0.49
N TYR A 386 18.31 18.24 -1.21
CA TYR A 386 18.08 17.97 -2.63
C TYR A 386 18.63 19.11 -3.50
N ARG A 387 19.45 18.76 -4.49
CA ARG A 387 20.02 19.73 -5.46
C ARG A 387 19.08 20.03 -6.62
N GLY A 388 18.10 19.17 -6.85
CA GLY A 388 17.16 19.24 -7.97
C GLY A 388 15.88 18.46 -7.65
N PRO A 389 14.88 18.55 -8.53
CA PRO A 389 13.69 17.72 -8.43
C PRO A 389 14.06 16.24 -8.50
N ILE A 390 13.25 15.40 -7.87
CA ILE A 390 13.38 13.95 -7.99
C ILE A 390 12.41 13.42 -9.04
N TYR A 391 12.75 12.29 -9.67
CA TYR A 391 11.97 11.74 -10.77
C TYR A 391 11.67 10.25 -10.54
N PRO A 392 10.46 9.80 -10.88
CA PRO A 392 10.14 8.39 -10.85
C PRO A 392 10.97 7.63 -11.90
N PRO A 393 11.29 6.35 -11.67
CA PRO A 393 12.07 5.55 -12.61
C PRO A 393 11.43 5.48 -14.00
N GLY A 394 12.22 5.76 -15.03
CA GLY A 394 11.79 5.75 -16.43
C GLY A 394 11.17 7.06 -16.94
N TYR A 395 10.94 8.07 -16.10
CA TYR A 395 10.32 9.34 -16.51
C TYR A 395 11.01 10.00 -17.72
N HIS A 396 12.33 10.20 -17.66
CA HIS A 396 13.06 10.82 -18.78
C HIS A 396 13.06 9.95 -20.05
N ALA A 397 13.06 8.63 -19.91
CA ALA A 397 12.92 7.71 -21.04
C ALA A 397 11.53 7.80 -21.69
N ALA A 398 10.48 8.02 -20.89
CA ALA A 398 9.14 8.28 -21.38
C ALA A 398 9.05 9.61 -22.14
N LEU A 399 9.62 10.71 -21.60
CA LEU A 399 9.68 11.99 -22.31
C LEU A 399 10.47 11.89 -23.62
N HIS A 400 11.59 11.16 -23.61
CA HIS A 400 12.40 10.93 -24.81
C HIS A 400 11.60 10.19 -25.89
N SER A 401 10.94 9.09 -25.51
CA SER A 401 10.10 8.30 -26.43
C SER A 401 8.99 9.15 -27.08
N LEU A 402 8.35 10.05 -26.31
CA LEU A 402 7.34 10.97 -26.84
C LEU A 402 7.94 11.94 -27.86
N LYS A 403 9.09 12.55 -27.53
CA LYS A 403 9.78 13.50 -28.42
C LYS A 403 10.25 12.84 -29.71
N GLU A 404 10.82 11.63 -29.62
CA GLU A 404 11.23 10.84 -30.80
C GLU A 404 10.06 10.50 -31.72
N ALA A 405 8.87 10.30 -31.16
CA ALA A 405 7.64 10.08 -31.92
C ALA A 405 7.08 11.38 -32.56
N GLY A 406 7.70 12.53 -32.31
CA GLY A 406 7.26 13.84 -32.82
C GLY A 406 6.16 14.50 -31.98
N VAL A 407 5.97 14.06 -30.73
CA VAL A 407 5.12 14.76 -29.75
C VAL A 407 5.87 15.96 -29.20
N ASP A 408 5.22 17.12 -29.16
CA ASP A 408 5.78 18.28 -28.48
C ASP A 408 5.62 18.11 -26.96
N VAL A 409 6.70 18.29 -26.21
CA VAL A 409 6.72 18.01 -24.76
C VAL A 409 7.33 19.19 -24.03
N LEU A 410 6.50 19.88 -23.24
CA LEU A 410 6.89 21.02 -22.42
C LEU A 410 7.03 20.58 -20.96
N ASP A 411 8.22 20.08 -20.58
CA ASP A 411 8.54 19.75 -19.18
C ASP A 411 9.06 20.99 -18.43
N LEU A 412 8.29 21.45 -17.43
CA LEU A 412 8.60 22.63 -16.61
C LEU A 412 9.11 22.27 -15.21
N THR A 413 9.37 20.98 -14.93
CA THR A 413 9.72 20.49 -13.58
C THR A 413 10.93 21.24 -13.00
N SER A 414 12.03 21.35 -13.75
CA SER A 414 13.24 22.05 -13.27
C SER A 414 13.00 23.54 -13.01
N LYS A 415 12.11 24.17 -13.79
CA LYS A 415 11.76 25.58 -13.60
C LYS A 415 10.92 25.78 -12.34
N LEU A 416 9.91 24.94 -12.16
CA LEU A 416 9.09 24.94 -10.95
C LEU A 416 9.95 24.64 -9.71
N TRP A 417 10.91 23.72 -9.81
CA TRP A 417 11.86 23.47 -8.72
C TRP A 417 12.59 24.74 -8.26
N LEU A 418 13.02 25.60 -9.18
CA LEU A 418 13.66 26.86 -8.82
C LEU A 418 12.65 27.84 -8.19
N SER A 419 11.43 27.90 -8.71
CA SER A 419 10.37 28.77 -8.20
C SER A 419 9.90 28.39 -6.80
N ARG A 420 10.03 27.12 -6.40
CA ARG A 420 9.67 26.63 -5.05
C ARG A 420 10.45 27.33 -3.94
N GLN A 421 11.64 27.84 -4.23
CA GLN A 421 12.48 28.56 -3.26
C GLN A 421 11.86 29.88 -2.82
N ARG A 422 10.95 30.44 -3.64
CA ARG A 422 10.29 31.73 -3.36
C ARG A 422 8.91 31.55 -2.73
N ARG A 423 8.24 30.44 -3.03
CA ARG A 423 6.87 30.16 -2.58
C ARG A 423 6.55 28.66 -2.65
N PRO A 424 5.67 28.13 -1.79
CA PRO A 424 5.15 26.77 -1.93
C PRO A 424 4.41 26.60 -3.26
N LEU A 425 4.63 25.48 -3.94
CA LEU A 425 4.00 25.16 -5.23
C LEU A 425 2.86 24.14 -5.13
N HIS A 426 2.80 23.40 -4.04
CA HIS A 426 1.66 22.56 -3.66
C HIS A 426 1.18 22.97 -2.27
N PHE A 427 -0.09 22.70 -2.01
CA PHE A 427 -0.66 22.76 -0.67
C PHE A 427 -0.06 21.67 0.21
N ARG A 428 -0.13 21.84 1.51
CA ARG A 428 0.39 20.88 2.47
C ARG A 428 -0.51 19.64 2.59
N GLN A 429 -1.82 19.86 2.61
CA GLN A 429 -2.87 18.88 2.89
C GLN A 429 -3.69 18.48 1.66
N ASP A 430 -3.33 19.01 0.49
CA ASP A 430 -3.97 18.70 -0.79
C ASP A 430 -2.98 18.06 -1.77
N SER A 431 -3.48 17.26 -2.70
CA SER A 431 -2.72 16.62 -3.77
C SER A 431 -2.39 17.60 -4.91
N HIS A 432 -3.21 18.62 -5.11
CA HIS A 432 -3.09 19.56 -6.22
C HIS A 432 -2.05 20.64 -5.96
N TRP A 433 -1.60 21.26 -7.05
CA TRP A 433 -0.75 22.44 -7.04
C TRP A 433 -1.48 23.68 -6.50
N ARG A 434 -0.71 24.65 -5.99
CA ARG A 434 -1.24 25.98 -5.69
C ARG A 434 -1.45 26.77 -6.98
N TRP A 435 -2.35 27.74 -6.93
CA TRP A 435 -2.75 28.52 -8.10
C TRP A 435 -1.58 29.27 -8.71
N GLU A 436 -0.61 29.70 -7.91
CA GLU A 436 0.59 30.37 -8.38
C GLU A 436 1.48 29.46 -9.25
N ALA A 437 1.55 28.17 -8.94
CA ALA A 437 2.27 27.17 -9.73
C ALA A 437 1.53 26.89 -11.04
N MET A 438 0.20 26.70 -10.97
CA MET A 438 -0.66 26.56 -12.16
C MET A 438 -0.50 27.77 -13.10
N LYS A 439 -0.58 28.99 -12.56
CA LYS A 439 -0.42 30.24 -13.33
C LYS A 439 0.96 30.32 -13.98
N GLU A 440 2.02 29.96 -13.25
CA GLU A 440 3.37 29.94 -13.80
C GLU A 440 3.46 28.97 -14.99
N MET A 441 2.88 27.78 -14.89
CA MET A 441 2.82 26.84 -16.00
C MET A 441 2.02 27.39 -17.18
N VAL A 442 0.84 27.96 -16.94
CA VAL A 442 -0.01 28.55 -17.98
C VAL A 442 0.73 29.66 -18.73
N VAL A 443 1.50 30.51 -18.04
CA VAL A 443 2.32 31.55 -18.68
C VAL A 443 3.42 30.96 -19.57
N GLN A 444 4.10 29.90 -19.12
CA GLN A 444 5.12 29.24 -19.93
C GLN A 444 4.52 28.51 -21.12
N LEU A 445 3.41 27.80 -20.92
CA LEU A 445 2.66 27.15 -21.98
C LEU A 445 2.21 28.16 -23.03
N ALA A 446 1.60 29.27 -22.63
CA ALA A 446 1.17 30.30 -23.56
C ALA A 446 2.35 30.87 -24.37
N ARG A 447 3.51 31.09 -23.74
CA ARG A 447 4.72 31.52 -24.45
C ARG A 447 5.15 30.47 -25.48
N HIS A 448 5.22 29.21 -25.08
CA HIS A 448 5.58 28.10 -25.96
C HIS A 448 4.64 28.00 -27.17
N ILE A 449 3.33 28.15 -26.94
CA ILE A 449 2.31 28.18 -28.00
C ILE A 449 2.52 29.37 -28.94
N ARG A 450 2.87 30.57 -28.44
CA ARG A 450 3.18 31.73 -29.30
C ARG A 450 4.38 31.50 -30.21
N GLU A 451 5.36 30.77 -29.72
CA GLU A 451 6.58 30.48 -30.47
C GLU A 451 6.37 29.36 -31.51
N HIS A 452 5.63 28.30 -31.18
CA HIS A 452 5.56 27.07 -31.98
C HIS A 452 4.23 26.87 -32.72
N TYR A 453 3.16 27.52 -32.27
CA TYR A 453 1.81 27.42 -32.83
C TYR A 453 1.14 28.80 -32.98
N PRO A 454 1.78 29.80 -33.62
CA PRO A 454 1.25 31.15 -33.71
C PRO A 454 -0.15 31.22 -34.34
N GLN A 455 -0.51 30.27 -35.21
CA GLN A 455 -1.81 30.18 -35.87
C GLN A 455 -2.99 29.97 -34.92
N VAL A 456 -2.75 29.46 -33.70
CA VAL A 456 -3.85 29.23 -32.73
C VAL A 456 -4.13 30.44 -31.85
N ILE A 457 -3.30 31.48 -31.89
CA ILE A 457 -3.44 32.70 -31.06
C ILE A 457 -4.23 33.78 -31.78
N LYS A 458 -4.96 34.60 -31.02
CA LYS A 458 -5.50 35.88 -31.51
C LYS A 458 -4.63 37.02 -30.98
N ASP A 459 -4.20 37.92 -31.86
CA ASP A 459 -3.37 39.09 -31.51
C ASP A 459 -4.12 40.12 -30.66
N GLN A 460 -5.45 40.01 -30.56
CA GLN A 460 -6.27 40.90 -29.77
C GLN A 460 -6.29 40.47 -28.31
N THR A 461 -6.00 41.41 -27.41
CA THR A 461 -6.22 41.19 -25.97
C THR A 461 -7.72 41.21 -25.72
N PRO A 462 -8.32 40.09 -25.24
CA PRO A 462 -9.73 40.04 -24.99
C PRO A 462 -10.06 40.97 -23.83
N LEU A 463 -11.20 41.66 -23.91
CA LEU A 463 -11.73 42.38 -22.77
C LEU A 463 -12.26 41.33 -21.79
N VAL A 464 -11.61 41.23 -20.64
CA VAL A 464 -11.96 40.27 -19.58
C VAL A 464 -12.23 41.03 -18.30
N ASP A 465 -13.27 40.62 -17.58
CA ASP A 465 -13.46 41.08 -16.22
C ASP A 465 -12.64 40.17 -15.30
N ALA A 466 -11.85 40.80 -14.42
CA ALA A 466 -10.95 40.11 -13.52
C ALA A 466 -11.27 40.50 -12.07
N PHE A 467 -11.51 39.50 -11.22
CA PHE A 467 -11.82 39.68 -9.81
C PHE A 467 -10.88 38.86 -8.95
N PHE A 468 -10.40 39.45 -7.85
CA PHE A 468 -9.66 38.70 -6.84
C PHE A 468 -10.64 37.96 -5.95
N ILE A 469 -10.41 36.66 -5.77
CA ILE A 469 -11.20 35.80 -4.89
C ILE A 469 -10.26 35.09 -3.92
N GLU A 470 -10.74 34.85 -2.71
CA GLU A 470 -10.05 34.06 -1.69
C GLU A 470 -10.84 32.78 -1.45
N ARG A 471 -10.16 31.64 -1.37
CA ARG A 471 -10.80 30.35 -1.09
C ARG A 471 -10.07 29.62 0.01
N HIS A 472 -10.84 28.88 0.80
CA HIS A 472 -10.34 28.05 1.89
C HIS A 472 -10.79 26.61 1.70
N ALA A 473 -9.88 25.66 1.89
CA ALA A 473 -10.22 24.23 1.89
C ALA A 473 -9.29 23.44 2.82
N ILE A 474 -9.81 22.38 3.42
CA ILE A 474 -9.00 21.43 4.22
C ILE A 474 -8.01 20.66 3.33
N GLY A 475 -8.34 20.47 2.06
CA GLY A 475 -7.60 19.66 1.10
C GLY A 475 -8.13 18.22 0.98
N ASP A 476 -7.98 17.62 -0.18
CA ASP A 476 -8.49 16.27 -0.51
C ASP A 476 -7.78 15.18 0.31
N LEU A 477 -6.46 15.26 0.49
CA LEU A 477 -5.70 14.27 1.25
C LEU A 477 -6.06 14.29 2.73
N ALA A 478 -6.24 15.48 3.32
CA ALA A 478 -6.72 15.59 4.69
C ALA A 478 -8.17 15.07 4.84
N GLN A 479 -9.01 15.22 3.81
CA GLN A 479 -10.34 14.63 3.78
C GLN A 479 -10.28 13.09 3.64
N SER A 480 -9.38 12.54 2.84
CA SER A 480 -9.16 11.09 2.72
C SER A 480 -8.62 10.45 4.00
N LEU A 481 -7.92 11.21 4.85
CA LEU A 481 -7.45 10.72 6.16
C LEU A 481 -8.55 10.61 7.22
N ARG A 482 -9.75 11.17 6.98
CA ARG A 482 -10.78 11.42 8.00
C ARG A 482 -10.96 10.28 9.01
N PRO A 483 -10.66 10.54 10.29
CA PRO A 483 -11.59 10.23 11.36
C PRO A 483 -12.80 11.18 11.23
N SER A 484 -14.03 10.72 11.51
CA SER A 484 -15.34 11.42 11.43
C SER A 484 -15.49 12.81 12.11
N THR A 485 -14.41 13.48 12.51
CA THR A 485 -14.37 14.88 12.96
C THR A 485 -13.11 15.60 12.40
N PRO A 486 -13.17 16.15 11.17
CA PRO A 486 -12.03 16.80 10.49
C PRO A 486 -11.51 18.04 11.23
N ASP A 487 -12.40 18.76 11.91
CA ASP A 487 -12.18 20.15 12.31
C ASP A 487 -11.22 20.34 13.50
N SER A 488 -10.71 19.26 14.12
CA SER A 488 -9.83 19.39 15.28
C SER A 488 -8.33 19.18 15.00
N TRP A 489 -7.95 18.64 13.83
CA TRP A 489 -6.54 18.25 13.55
C TRP A 489 -5.94 18.99 12.35
N TRP A 490 -6.78 19.43 11.42
CA TRP A 490 -6.36 20.01 10.15
C TRP A 490 -6.86 21.44 10.02
N VAL A 491 -5.97 22.35 9.63
CA VAL A 491 -6.30 23.77 9.44
C VAL A 491 -6.55 24.00 7.96
N PRO A 492 -7.69 24.60 7.56
CA PRO A 492 -7.96 24.96 6.18
C PRO A 492 -6.81 25.78 5.59
N GLU A 493 -6.36 25.40 4.40
CA GLU A 493 -5.41 26.17 3.62
C GLU A 493 -6.13 27.22 2.81
N THR A 494 -5.47 28.35 2.59
CA THR A 494 -6.02 29.51 1.89
C THR A 494 -5.30 29.69 0.56
N THR A 495 -6.03 30.12 -0.47
CA THR A 495 -5.49 30.48 -1.77
C THR A 495 -6.17 31.73 -2.32
N HIS A 496 -5.39 32.60 -2.95
CA HIS A 496 -5.90 33.79 -3.63
C HIS A 496 -5.86 33.53 -5.13
N LEU A 497 -7.00 33.68 -5.78
CA LEU A 497 -7.19 33.39 -7.20
C LEU A 497 -7.62 34.66 -7.94
N VAL A 498 -7.46 34.64 -9.26
CA VAL A 498 -8.04 35.65 -10.14
C VAL A 498 -9.12 34.96 -10.97
N SER A 499 -10.38 35.29 -10.67
CA SER A 499 -11.53 34.87 -11.45
C SER A 499 -11.60 35.68 -12.73
N LEU A 500 -11.82 35.02 -13.86
CA LEU A 500 -11.94 35.65 -15.18
C LEU A 500 -13.30 35.31 -15.80
N SER A 501 -13.98 36.32 -16.35
CA SER A 501 -15.23 36.14 -17.12
C SER A 501 -15.14 36.85 -18.48
N GLY A 502 -16.05 36.49 -19.39
CA GLY A 502 -16.12 37.07 -20.75
C GLY A 502 -15.41 36.27 -21.84
N LEU A 503 -14.91 35.06 -21.55
CA LEU A 503 -14.20 34.19 -22.50
C LEU A 503 -14.91 32.86 -22.78
N THR A 504 -16.14 32.67 -22.30
CA THR A 504 -16.76 31.35 -22.23
C THR A 504 -17.54 30.92 -23.47
N ASP A 505 -17.99 31.84 -24.35
CA ASP A 505 -18.97 31.46 -25.38
C ASP A 505 -18.72 32.10 -26.76
N ALA A 506 -18.54 31.26 -27.78
CA ALA A 506 -19.27 31.30 -29.08
C ALA A 506 -18.49 30.69 -30.27
N GLU A 507 -17.16 30.58 -30.24
CA GLU A 507 -16.39 30.11 -31.41
C GLU A 507 -15.77 28.71 -31.21
N PRO A 508 -15.76 27.85 -32.26
CA PRO A 508 -14.99 26.62 -32.23
C PRO A 508 -13.50 26.94 -32.01
N SER A 509 -12.98 26.60 -30.84
CA SER A 509 -11.56 26.80 -30.56
C SER A 509 -10.71 25.76 -31.31
N PRO A 510 -9.58 26.18 -31.91
CA PRO A 510 -8.55 25.28 -32.42
C PRO A 510 -7.67 24.74 -31.29
N VAL A 511 -7.89 25.13 -30.03
CA VAL A 511 -7.15 24.62 -28.88
C VAL A 511 -8.07 23.78 -28.01
N VAL A 512 -7.66 22.55 -27.74
CA VAL A 512 -8.32 21.64 -26.81
C VAL A 512 -7.37 21.33 -25.67
N VAL A 513 -7.82 21.43 -24.43
CA VAL A 513 -7.06 21.08 -23.23
C VAL A 513 -7.70 19.88 -22.55
N CYS A 514 -6.89 18.88 -22.25
CA CYS A 514 -7.25 17.68 -21.50
C CYS A 514 -6.40 17.61 -20.24
N GLY A 515 -6.96 17.14 -19.13
CA GLY A 515 -6.18 16.95 -17.89
C GLY A 515 -6.97 16.76 -16.60
N GLU A 516 -8.25 16.34 -16.72
CA GLU A 516 -9.10 15.96 -15.59
C GLU A 516 -9.06 16.95 -14.41
N GLU A 517 -8.68 16.48 -13.22
CA GLU A 517 -8.68 17.25 -11.97
C GLU A 517 -7.60 18.36 -11.96
N LEU A 518 -6.46 18.14 -12.63
CA LEU A 518 -5.34 19.11 -12.67
C LEU A 518 -5.75 20.45 -13.29
N ILE A 519 -6.63 20.41 -14.29
CA ILE A 519 -7.11 21.61 -14.97
C ILE A 519 -8.40 22.16 -14.34
N ARG A 520 -9.11 21.38 -13.52
CA ARG A 520 -10.43 21.70 -12.98
C ARG A 520 -10.45 22.06 -11.49
N VAL A 521 -9.35 21.87 -10.76
CA VAL A 521 -9.32 22.07 -9.29
C VAL A 521 -9.93 23.42 -8.83
N TYR A 522 -9.80 24.51 -9.60
CA TYR A 522 -10.39 25.81 -9.22
C TYR A 522 -11.74 26.13 -9.89
N ASP A 523 -12.29 25.23 -10.69
CA ASP A 523 -13.55 25.44 -11.42
C ASP A 523 -14.63 24.40 -11.06
N ASP A 524 -14.26 23.24 -10.51
CA ASP A 524 -15.18 22.16 -10.16
C ASP A 524 -15.57 22.21 -8.67
N SER A 525 -16.87 22.15 -8.38
CA SER A 525 -17.40 22.17 -7.02
C SER A 525 -17.21 20.86 -6.26
N GLN A 526 -16.86 19.78 -6.96
CA GLN A 526 -16.57 18.47 -6.36
C GLN A 526 -15.10 18.31 -5.97
N LEU A 527 -14.23 19.19 -6.44
CA LEU A 527 -12.80 19.18 -6.14
C LEU A 527 -12.46 20.13 -4.99
N SER A 528 -11.21 20.07 -4.54
CA SER A 528 -10.69 20.98 -3.52
C SER A 528 -10.71 22.42 -3.97
N PHE A 529 -11.06 23.35 -3.07
CA PHE A 529 -11.22 24.78 -3.35
C PHE A 529 -12.38 25.09 -4.32
N PRO A 530 -13.61 24.59 -4.03
CA PRO A 530 -14.75 24.75 -4.93
C PRO A 530 -15.13 26.23 -5.14
N PRO A 531 -15.73 26.58 -6.28
CA PRO A 531 -16.24 27.93 -6.50
C PRO A 531 -17.41 28.25 -5.56
N GLU A 532 -17.45 29.49 -5.05
CA GLU A 532 -18.57 29.98 -4.23
C GLU A 532 -19.85 30.19 -5.06
N THR A 533 -19.69 30.52 -6.34
CA THR A 533 -20.77 30.77 -7.31
C THR A 533 -20.44 30.11 -8.64
N SER A 534 -21.45 29.72 -9.42
CA SER A 534 -21.29 29.09 -10.75
C SER A 534 -20.46 29.90 -11.74
N ASP A 535 -20.31 31.21 -11.51
CA ASP A 535 -19.72 32.14 -12.46
C ASP A 535 -18.26 32.50 -12.11
N SER A 536 -17.66 31.84 -11.11
CA SER A 536 -16.29 32.10 -10.67
C SER A 536 -15.29 31.10 -11.27
N PHE A 537 -14.77 31.42 -12.46
CA PHE A 537 -13.79 30.61 -13.17
C PHE A 537 -12.36 31.09 -12.91
N ALA A 538 -11.53 30.26 -12.31
CA ALA A 538 -10.12 30.57 -12.00
C ALA A 538 -9.15 29.44 -12.38
N GLY A 539 -9.64 28.34 -12.97
CA GLY A 539 -8.86 27.17 -13.32
C GLY A 539 -7.99 27.33 -14.57
N PHE A 540 -7.30 26.24 -14.90
CA PHE A 540 -6.27 26.25 -15.93
C PHE A 540 -6.77 26.71 -17.31
N PRO A 541 -7.94 26.23 -17.82
CA PRO A 541 -8.39 26.57 -19.17
C PRO A 541 -8.71 28.05 -19.33
N ILE A 542 -9.36 28.69 -18.36
CA ILE A 542 -9.74 30.11 -18.46
C ILE A 542 -8.51 31.02 -18.38
N GLN A 543 -7.53 30.67 -17.54
CA GLN A 543 -6.25 31.41 -17.47
C GLN A 543 -5.47 31.30 -18.78
N LEU A 544 -5.47 30.11 -19.39
CA LEU A 544 -4.83 29.90 -20.69
C LEU A 544 -5.58 30.67 -21.80
N ALA A 545 -6.92 30.62 -21.80
CA ALA A 545 -7.76 31.33 -22.75
C ALA A 545 -7.47 32.84 -22.76
N ALA A 546 -7.33 33.44 -21.59
CA ALA A 546 -7.00 34.85 -21.45
C ALA A 546 -5.64 35.19 -22.06
N LEU A 547 -4.63 34.32 -21.90
CA LEU A 547 -3.31 34.53 -22.50
C LEU A 547 -3.28 34.28 -24.01
N LEU A 548 -4.08 33.34 -24.52
CA LEU A 548 -4.17 33.06 -25.96
C LEU A 548 -5.09 34.02 -26.72
N GLY A 549 -5.81 34.88 -25.99
CA GLY A 549 -6.77 35.83 -26.52
C GLY A 549 -8.03 35.19 -27.11
N ARG A 550 -8.36 33.97 -26.69
CA ARG A 550 -9.51 33.20 -27.21
C ARG A 550 -9.95 32.10 -26.27
N ALA A 551 -11.21 31.67 -26.39
CA ALA A 551 -11.74 30.51 -25.69
C ALA A 551 -10.93 29.24 -26.00
N VAL A 552 -10.87 28.31 -25.04
CA VAL A 552 -10.21 27.01 -25.16
C VAL A 552 -11.22 25.92 -24.83
N LEU A 553 -11.25 24.84 -25.61
CA LEU A 553 -12.16 23.72 -25.34
C LEU A 553 -11.55 22.80 -24.29
N THR A 554 -12.34 22.35 -23.33
CA THR A 554 -11.92 21.31 -22.38
C THR A 554 -12.46 19.96 -22.79
N ALA A 555 -11.61 18.93 -22.78
CA ALA A 555 -12.02 17.56 -23.02
C ALA A 555 -11.52 16.63 -21.92
N ASP A 556 -12.15 15.48 -21.83
CA ASP A 556 -11.72 14.38 -20.98
C ASP A 556 -10.68 13.56 -21.74
N ILE A 557 -9.57 13.23 -21.08
CA ILE A 557 -8.49 12.45 -21.69
C ILE A 557 -8.98 11.05 -22.05
N ASP A 558 -9.87 10.47 -21.25
CA ASP A 558 -10.48 9.17 -21.52
C ASP A 558 -11.36 9.19 -22.76
N LYS A 559 -12.07 10.31 -22.98
CA LYS A 559 -12.85 10.51 -24.22
C LYS A 559 -11.94 10.67 -25.45
N LEU A 560 -10.77 11.28 -25.27
CA LEU A 560 -9.74 11.36 -26.30
C LEU A 560 -9.26 9.95 -26.70
N PHE A 561 -9.17 9.03 -25.73
CA PHE A 561 -8.73 7.64 -25.96
C PHE A 561 -9.82 6.71 -26.51
N ARG A 562 -11.10 6.91 -26.14
CA ARG A 562 -12.18 5.94 -26.42
C ARG A 562 -13.01 6.22 -27.68
N THR A 563 -13.08 7.45 -28.18
CA THR A 563 -14.10 7.83 -29.17
C THR A 563 -13.52 8.19 -30.55
N SER A 564 -14.32 7.98 -31.60
CA SER A 564 -14.18 8.69 -32.89
C SER A 564 -14.34 10.17 -32.62
N MET A 565 -13.21 10.85 -32.44
CA MET A 565 -13.14 12.26 -32.07
C MET A 565 -13.97 13.11 -33.03
N PRO A 566 -14.75 14.11 -32.55
CA PRO A 566 -15.36 15.09 -33.44
C PRO A 566 -14.26 15.71 -34.32
N SER A 567 -14.56 16.02 -35.59
CA SER A 567 -13.52 16.47 -36.54
C SER A 567 -12.78 17.68 -35.97
N PHE A 568 -11.55 17.45 -35.53
CA PHE A 568 -10.66 18.46 -35.00
C PHE A 568 -9.74 18.93 -36.13
N ASP A 569 -10.31 19.40 -37.23
CA ASP A 569 -9.51 19.91 -38.34
C ASP A 569 -8.64 21.10 -37.86
N GLY A 570 -7.31 20.91 -37.95
CA GLY A 570 -6.30 21.96 -37.71
C GLY A 570 -6.09 22.37 -36.25
N LYS A 571 -6.31 21.47 -35.29
CA LYS A 571 -6.29 21.81 -33.85
C LYS A 571 -5.02 21.39 -33.10
N LEU A 572 -4.69 22.17 -32.07
CA LEU A 572 -3.71 21.84 -31.04
C LEU A 572 -4.42 21.18 -29.86
N VAL A 573 -4.02 19.96 -29.50
CA VAL A 573 -4.45 19.26 -28.29
C VAL A 573 -3.34 19.35 -27.25
N ILE A 574 -3.66 19.92 -26.10
CA ILE A 574 -2.78 20.08 -24.95
C ILE A 574 -3.19 19.04 -23.90
N CYS A 575 -2.31 18.09 -23.65
CA CYS A 575 -2.50 17.03 -22.68
C CYS A 575 -1.74 17.37 -21.40
N VAL A 576 -2.46 17.86 -20.40
CA VAL A 576 -1.95 18.16 -19.06
C VAL A 576 -2.07 16.90 -18.21
N ILE A 577 -0.95 16.31 -17.83
CA ILE A 577 -0.92 14.99 -17.17
C ILE A 577 0.03 15.01 -15.97
N GLN A 578 -0.22 14.16 -14.98
CA GLN A 578 0.72 13.98 -13.89
C GLN A 578 2.02 13.39 -14.42
N ALA A 579 3.15 13.98 -14.04
CA ALA A 579 4.47 13.55 -14.48
C ALA A 579 4.75 12.11 -14.04
N GLY A 580 4.24 11.68 -12.88
CA GLY A 580 4.38 10.30 -12.43
C GLY A 580 3.60 9.25 -13.23
N ASP A 581 2.66 9.64 -14.08
CA ASP A 581 1.89 8.72 -14.93
C ASP A 581 2.54 8.44 -16.29
N LEU A 582 3.66 9.13 -16.59
CA LEU A 582 4.58 8.87 -17.71
C LEU A 582 5.68 7.87 -17.28
#